data_AF-A0A2T6ZTV8-F1
#
_entry.id   AF-A0A2T6ZTV8-F1
#
_cell.length_a   1.000
_cell.length_b   1.000
_cell.length_c   1.000
_cell.angle_alpha   90.00
_cell.angle_beta   90.00
_cell.angle_gamma   90.00
#
_symmetry.space_group_name_H-M   'P 1'
#
loop_
_entity.id
_entity.type
_entity.pdbx_description
1 polymer ?
#
loop_
_entity_poly.entity_id
_entity_poly.type
_entity_poly.pdbx_seq_one_letter_code
_entity_poly.pdbx_strand_id
1 'polypeptide(L)'
;MPVQNRTPWRNVHIYDASDPDKVLDGLLLNNGVTTANFYSMVEIVFIFDQDYTLRDESGINVGRDDHPLQPGKYLIVTAGSITVSDETWLVRAAPVSTSPYPEEFRHAIRERDRGCVMTGRGACGAAVGFFLGLETAYVFPKAYEHHWIKHNYGDWITLQPESRRSINSIQNGLLLWRDLRIHFENYMVSINPDDNYKIICFIYDDNGIAGTYLDKAFIEDPKRPVDQVLRWHFRQAVLANMRGQGAPVFECDFPSDSDILDDIMSGPKASEGMEFEPFTRLAGYRICN
;
A
#
# COMPACT_ATOMS: atom_id res chain seq x y z
N MET A 1 14.29 16.32 -10.59
CA MET A 1 13.13 16.28 -11.53
C MET A 1 11.85 16.55 -10.75
N PRO A 2 10.78 17.12 -11.32
CA PRO A 2 9.55 17.36 -10.55
C PRO A 2 8.97 16.03 -10.08
N VAL A 3 8.62 15.94 -8.80
CA VAL A 3 8.00 14.76 -8.22
C VAL A 3 6.68 14.48 -8.95
N GLN A 4 6.58 13.32 -9.58
CA GLN A 4 5.39 12.93 -10.32
C GLN A 4 4.30 12.53 -9.33
N ASN A 5 3.09 13.06 -9.53
CA ASN A 5 1.91 12.68 -8.76
C ASN A 5 1.14 11.57 -9.49
N ARG A 6 0.19 10.92 -8.81
CA ARG A 6 -0.47 9.70 -9.32
C ARG A 6 -1.72 10.01 -10.15
N THR A 7 -2.09 11.28 -10.31
CA THR A 7 -3.29 11.67 -11.06
C THR A 7 -3.26 11.33 -12.55
N PRO A 8 -2.12 11.41 -13.28
CA PRO A 8 -2.11 11.19 -14.73
C PRO A 8 -2.47 9.75 -15.14
N TRP A 9 -2.35 8.80 -14.21
CA TRP A 9 -2.64 7.39 -14.47
C TRP A 9 -4.10 7.01 -14.21
N ARG A 10 -4.88 7.87 -13.55
CA ARG A 10 -6.26 7.53 -13.15
C ARG A 10 -7.18 7.48 -14.36
N ASN A 11 -8.04 6.47 -14.40
CA ASN A 11 -9.10 6.30 -15.40
C ASN A 11 -10.50 6.15 -14.76
N VAL A 12 -10.57 6.18 -13.43
CA VAL A 12 -11.81 6.33 -12.66
C VAL A 12 -11.71 7.65 -11.89
N HIS A 13 -12.75 8.47 -12.00
CA HIS A 13 -12.81 9.80 -11.40
C HIS A 13 -14.07 9.96 -10.56
N ILE A 14 -13.90 10.52 -9.36
CA ILE A 14 -14.94 10.70 -8.35
C ILE A 14 -15.31 12.18 -8.29
N TYR A 15 -16.61 12.46 -8.29
CA TYR A 15 -17.18 13.80 -8.26
C TYR A 15 -18.22 13.92 -7.14
N ASP A 16 -18.45 15.13 -6.68
CA ASP A 16 -19.69 15.47 -5.97
C ASP A 16 -20.78 15.73 -7.01
N ALA A 17 -21.97 15.14 -6.86
CA ALA A 17 -23.11 15.45 -7.72
C ALA A 17 -23.56 16.92 -7.64
N SER A 18 -23.23 17.63 -6.55
CA SER A 18 -23.52 19.06 -6.39
C SER A 18 -22.54 19.97 -7.15
N ASP A 19 -21.34 19.47 -7.47
CA ASP A 19 -20.29 20.17 -8.23
C ASP A 19 -19.61 19.20 -9.23
N PRO A 20 -20.31 18.81 -10.31
CA PRO A 20 -19.85 17.75 -11.22
C PRO A 20 -18.68 18.16 -12.12
N ASP A 21 -18.29 19.44 -12.11
CA ASP A 21 -17.18 19.97 -12.91
C ASP A 21 -15.83 19.81 -12.20
N LYS A 22 -15.83 19.54 -10.88
CA LYS A 22 -14.63 19.39 -10.07
C LYS A 22 -14.39 17.94 -9.69
N VAL A 23 -13.29 17.37 -10.18
CA VAL A 23 -12.81 16.07 -9.72
C VAL A 23 -12.42 16.18 -8.25
N LEU A 24 -13.02 15.36 -7.40
CA LEU A 24 -12.61 15.21 -6.01
C LEU A 24 -11.37 14.32 -5.93
N ASP A 25 -11.48 13.09 -6.42
CA ASP A 25 -10.49 12.03 -6.29
C ASP A 25 -10.61 11.00 -7.43
N GLY A 26 -9.83 9.94 -7.41
CA GLY A 26 -9.96 8.87 -8.40
C GLY A 26 -8.95 7.75 -8.21
N LEU A 27 -8.97 6.74 -9.08
CA LEU A 27 -7.98 5.66 -9.07
C LEU A 27 -7.60 5.24 -10.49
N LEU A 28 -6.44 4.61 -10.62
CA LEU A 28 -6.17 3.73 -11.76
C LEU A 28 -6.87 2.40 -11.48
N LEU A 29 -7.87 2.08 -12.30
CA LEU A 29 -8.60 0.84 -12.26
C LEU A 29 -7.78 -0.29 -12.89
N ASN A 30 -7.63 -1.37 -12.14
CA ASN A 30 -7.06 -2.63 -12.59
C ASN A 30 -8.08 -3.78 -12.50
N ASN A 31 -7.72 -4.91 -13.09
CA ASN A 31 -8.55 -6.12 -13.08
C ASN A 31 -8.94 -6.53 -11.64
N GLY A 32 -10.17 -7.03 -11.50
CA GLY A 32 -10.70 -7.60 -10.26
C GLY A 32 -11.25 -6.60 -9.24
N VAL A 33 -11.09 -5.29 -9.44
CA VAL A 33 -11.77 -4.28 -8.64
C VAL A 33 -13.27 -4.30 -8.97
N THR A 34 -14.09 -4.58 -7.97
CA THR A 34 -15.56 -4.58 -8.09
C THR A 34 -16.17 -3.26 -7.62
N THR A 35 -17.47 -3.07 -7.88
CA THR A 35 -18.22 -1.95 -7.32
C THR A 35 -18.20 -1.98 -5.79
N ALA A 36 -18.33 -3.15 -5.16
CA ALA A 36 -18.22 -3.30 -3.71
C ALA A 36 -16.85 -2.88 -3.16
N ASN A 37 -15.75 -3.21 -3.86
CA ASN A 37 -14.43 -2.70 -3.52
C ASN A 37 -14.38 -1.17 -3.61
N PHE A 38 -14.93 -0.61 -4.68
CA PHE A 38 -14.95 0.83 -4.92
C PHE A 38 -15.72 1.58 -3.82
N TYR A 39 -16.87 1.07 -3.38
CA TYR A 39 -17.60 1.61 -2.22
C TYR A 39 -16.72 1.64 -0.97
N SER A 40 -16.07 0.53 -0.63
CA SER A 40 -15.17 0.48 0.54
C SER A 40 -13.99 1.45 0.42
N MET A 41 -13.47 1.71 -0.79
CA MET A 41 -12.43 2.69 -1.03
C MET A 41 -12.94 4.13 -0.88
N VAL A 42 -14.13 4.43 -1.40
CA VAL A 42 -14.80 5.74 -1.24
C VAL A 42 -15.02 6.03 0.25
N GLU A 43 -15.48 5.06 1.04
CA GLU A 43 -15.67 5.19 2.50
C GLU A 43 -14.36 5.38 3.29
N ILE A 44 -13.21 5.05 2.69
CA ILE A 44 -11.90 5.36 3.28
C ILE A 44 -11.51 6.81 3.00
N VAL A 45 -11.76 7.29 1.78
CA VAL A 45 -11.34 8.61 1.31
C VAL A 45 -12.27 9.73 1.81
N PHE A 46 -13.57 9.45 1.90
CA PHE A 46 -14.59 10.44 2.23
C PHE A 46 -15.32 10.09 3.52
N ILE A 47 -15.73 11.14 4.23
CA ILE A 47 -16.58 11.10 5.42
C ILE A 47 -17.93 11.68 5.02
N PHE A 48 -18.98 10.93 5.30
CA PHE A 48 -20.36 11.31 5.03
C PHE A 48 -21.11 11.48 6.36
N ASP A 49 -21.94 12.52 6.46
CA ASP A 49 -22.83 12.74 7.60
C ASP A 49 -24.25 12.15 7.39
N GLN A 50 -24.52 11.66 6.18
CA GLN A 50 -25.76 11.03 5.74
C GLN A 50 -25.46 9.88 4.78
N ASP A 51 -26.46 9.07 4.48
CA ASP A 51 -26.35 8.03 3.46
C ASP A 51 -26.02 8.62 2.08
N TYR A 52 -25.30 7.85 1.27
CA TYR A 52 -24.92 8.22 -0.08
C TYR A 52 -25.13 7.07 -1.07
N THR A 53 -25.24 7.43 -2.35
CA THR A 53 -25.22 6.47 -3.47
C THR A 53 -24.20 6.91 -4.51
N LEU A 54 -23.65 5.96 -5.25
CA LEU A 54 -22.83 6.27 -6.42
C LEU A 54 -23.67 6.20 -7.70
N ARG A 55 -23.46 7.15 -8.60
CA ARG A 55 -23.98 7.11 -9.97
C ARG A 55 -22.85 7.06 -10.98
N ASP A 56 -23.03 6.30 -12.04
CA ASP A 56 -22.11 6.32 -13.17
C ASP A 56 -22.33 7.54 -14.08
N GLU A 57 -21.54 7.65 -15.14
CA GLU A 57 -21.63 8.72 -16.13
C GLU A 57 -22.96 8.76 -16.90
N SER A 58 -23.69 7.64 -16.95
CA SER A 58 -25.02 7.55 -17.56
C SER A 58 -26.13 7.98 -16.58
N GLY A 59 -25.78 8.31 -15.34
CA GLY A 59 -26.70 8.68 -14.28
C GLY A 59 -27.39 7.48 -13.62
N ILE A 60 -26.94 6.25 -13.87
CA ILE A 60 -27.49 5.03 -13.30
C ILE A 60 -26.86 4.80 -11.91
N ASN A 61 -27.68 4.43 -10.94
CA ASN A 61 -27.18 4.08 -9.61
C ASN A 61 -26.34 2.80 -9.69
N VAL A 62 -25.13 2.87 -9.16
CA VAL A 62 -24.18 1.76 -9.10
C VAL A 62 -24.43 0.98 -7.82
N GLY A 63 -24.78 -0.30 -7.94
CA GLY A 63 -24.96 -1.18 -6.79
C GLY A 63 -23.64 -1.45 -6.05
N ARG A 64 -23.71 -1.80 -4.76
CA ARG A 64 -22.57 -2.33 -4.00
C ARG A 64 -22.56 -3.85 -4.17
N ASP A 65 -21.86 -4.34 -5.19
CA ASP A 65 -21.87 -5.76 -5.57
C ASP A 65 -20.53 -6.24 -6.17
N ASP A 66 -20.50 -7.49 -6.61
CA ASP A 66 -19.29 -8.11 -7.15
C ASP A 66 -19.10 -7.88 -8.67
N HIS A 67 -19.89 -7.00 -9.29
CA HIS A 67 -19.69 -6.68 -10.69
C HIS A 67 -18.38 -5.88 -10.88
N PRO A 68 -17.64 -6.10 -11.98
CA PRO A 68 -16.44 -5.34 -12.28
C PRO A 68 -16.73 -3.84 -12.40
N LEU A 69 -15.94 -3.02 -11.70
CA LEU A 69 -15.97 -1.58 -11.87
C LEU A 69 -15.56 -1.24 -13.31
N GLN A 70 -16.12 -0.17 -13.88
CA GLN A 70 -15.76 0.30 -15.22
C GLN A 70 -14.92 1.59 -15.11
N PRO A 71 -14.02 1.87 -16.07
CA PRO A 71 -13.42 3.19 -16.18
C PRO A 71 -14.51 4.24 -16.41
N GLY A 72 -14.30 5.46 -15.92
CA GLY A 72 -15.23 6.57 -16.15
C GLY A 72 -15.46 7.46 -14.95
N LYS A 73 -16.58 8.20 -15.00
CA LYS A 73 -16.97 9.16 -13.97
C LYS A 73 -17.98 8.54 -13.02
N TYR A 74 -17.76 8.75 -11.73
CA TYR A 74 -18.66 8.34 -10.66
C TYR A 74 -19.02 9.54 -9.80
N LEU A 75 -20.31 9.80 -9.65
CA LEU A 75 -20.83 10.91 -8.85
C LEU A 75 -21.33 10.37 -7.51
N ILE A 76 -20.84 10.96 -6.43
CA ILE A 76 -21.40 10.76 -5.09
C ILE A 76 -22.65 11.61 -4.98
N VAL A 77 -23.78 10.97 -4.70
CA VAL A 77 -25.07 11.61 -4.46
C VAL A 77 -25.44 11.38 -3.00
N THR A 78 -25.51 12.47 -2.23
CA THR A 78 -26.00 12.47 -0.84
C THR A 78 -26.87 13.69 -0.60
N ALA A 79 -27.77 13.62 0.39
CA ALA A 79 -28.52 14.78 0.88
C ALA A 79 -27.73 15.61 1.91
N GLY A 80 -26.65 15.04 2.43
CA GLY A 80 -25.79 15.65 3.44
C GLY A 80 -24.55 16.32 2.87
N SER A 81 -23.49 16.38 3.67
CA SER A 81 -22.19 16.93 3.28
C SER A 81 -21.16 15.83 3.07
N ILE A 82 -20.24 16.10 2.14
CA ILE A 82 -19.10 15.23 1.85
C ILE A 82 -17.85 15.96 2.34
N THR A 83 -17.08 15.31 3.21
CA THR A 83 -15.78 15.82 3.65
C THR A 83 -14.70 14.83 3.22
N VAL A 84 -13.63 15.32 2.59
CA VAL A 84 -12.44 14.51 2.33
C VAL A 84 -11.77 14.21 3.67
N SER A 85 -11.52 12.93 3.95
CA SER A 85 -10.83 12.49 5.16
C SER A 85 -9.47 13.18 5.29
N ASP A 86 -9.14 13.64 6.49
CA ASP A 86 -7.84 14.26 6.83
C ASP A 86 -6.81 13.22 7.34
N GLU A 87 -7.18 11.94 7.36
CA GLU A 87 -6.32 10.86 7.86
C GLU A 87 -4.97 10.82 7.14
N THR A 88 -3.87 10.96 7.86
CA THR A 88 -2.55 10.90 7.24
C THR A 88 -2.21 9.47 6.81
N TRP A 89 -1.74 9.30 5.57
CA TRP A 89 -1.00 8.09 5.22
C TRP A 89 0.47 8.26 5.64
N LEU A 90 1.07 7.21 6.17
CA LEU A 90 2.49 7.19 6.53
C LEU A 90 3.31 7.08 5.25
N VAL A 91 4.13 8.08 4.94
CA VAL A 91 4.99 8.03 3.76
C VAL A 91 6.08 7.01 3.99
N ARG A 92 6.37 6.21 2.99
CA ARG A 92 7.54 5.34 3.02
C ARG A 92 8.56 5.99 2.10
N ALA A 93 9.68 6.43 2.67
CA ALA A 93 10.80 6.88 1.87
C ALA A 93 11.21 5.73 0.93
N ALA A 94 11.64 6.07 -0.29
CA ALA A 94 12.29 5.11 -1.17
C ALA A 94 13.36 4.36 -0.36
N PRO A 95 13.50 3.04 -0.54
CA PRO A 95 14.30 2.21 0.37
C PRO A 95 15.76 2.66 0.34
N VAL A 96 16.13 3.52 1.29
CA VAL A 96 17.51 3.71 1.70
C VAL A 96 17.94 2.35 2.20
N SER A 97 18.78 1.69 1.41
CA SER A 97 19.58 0.50 1.71
C SER A 97 19.27 -0.11 3.08
N THR A 98 18.46 -1.16 3.06
CA THR A 98 18.35 -2.20 4.08
C THR A 98 18.94 -1.83 5.44
N SER A 99 18.12 -1.28 6.34
CA SER A 99 18.34 -1.67 7.74
C SER A 99 18.25 -3.20 7.74
N PRO A 100 19.31 -3.94 8.13
CA PRO A 100 19.27 -5.39 8.06
C PRO A 100 18.12 -5.82 8.96
N TYR A 101 17.04 -6.31 8.35
CA TYR A 101 15.94 -6.95 9.04
C TYR A 101 16.52 -7.87 10.12
N PRO A 102 15.97 -7.88 11.35
CA PRO A 102 16.43 -8.81 12.36
C PRO A 102 16.49 -10.21 11.75
N GLU A 103 17.64 -10.87 11.87
CA GLU A 103 17.92 -12.10 11.12
C GLU A 103 16.84 -13.16 11.38
N GLU A 104 16.40 -13.28 12.62
CA GLU A 104 15.31 -14.16 13.05
C GLU A 104 13.98 -13.86 12.34
N PHE A 105 13.64 -12.58 12.18
CA PHE A 105 12.41 -12.16 11.49
C PHE A 105 12.46 -12.56 10.01
N ARG A 106 13.57 -12.26 9.34
CA ARG A 106 13.79 -12.62 7.94
C ARG A 106 13.78 -14.13 7.73
N HIS A 107 14.46 -14.89 8.60
CA HIS A 107 14.51 -16.35 8.54
C HIS A 107 13.12 -16.95 8.73
N ALA A 108 12.39 -16.52 9.75
CA ALA A 108 11.06 -17.02 10.05
C ALA A 108 10.07 -16.79 8.89
N ILE A 109 10.12 -15.61 8.26
CA ILE A 109 9.29 -15.31 7.07
C ILE A 109 9.68 -16.18 5.88
N ARG A 110 10.98 -16.38 5.63
CA ARG A 110 11.44 -17.23 4.53
C ARG A 110 11.02 -18.69 4.68
N GLU A 111 11.08 -19.21 5.91
CA GLU A 111 10.62 -20.57 6.19
C GLU A 111 9.11 -20.72 6.05
N ARG A 112 8.34 -19.71 6.46
CA ARG A 112 6.88 -19.70 6.31
C ARG A 112 6.47 -19.62 4.83
N ASP A 113 7.02 -18.64 4.09
CA ASP A 113 6.47 -18.25 2.78
C ASP A 113 7.04 -19.09 1.64
N ARG A 114 8.34 -19.46 1.72
CA ARG A 114 9.08 -20.26 0.73
C ARG A 114 9.04 -19.72 -0.72
N GLY A 115 8.44 -18.57 -0.96
CA GLY A 115 8.17 -17.99 -2.27
C GLY A 115 7.56 -16.61 -2.15
N CYS A 116 7.29 -15.97 -3.28
CA CYS A 116 6.60 -14.69 -3.29
C CYS A 116 5.11 -14.91 -2.99
N VAL A 117 4.64 -14.37 -1.88
CA VAL A 117 3.25 -14.55 -1.40
C VAL A 117 2.22 -14.02 -2.42
N MET A 118 2.49 -12.88 -3.05
CA MET A 118 1.55 -12.26 -3.99
C MET A 118 1.44 -13.00 -5.33
N THR A 119 2.52 -13.63 -5.79
CA THR A 119 2.48 -14.37 -7.07
C THR A 119 2.20 -15.85 -6.90
N GLY A 120 2.29 -16.37 -5.65
CA GLY A 120 2.29 -17.80 -5.36
C GLY A 120 3.49 -18.57 -5.91
N ARG A 121 4.45 -17.89 -6.56
CA ARG A 121 5.61 -18.54 -7.19
C ARG A 121 6.75 -18.71 -6.20
N GLY A 122 7.16 -19.95 -6.00
CA GLY A 122 8.38 -20.28 -5.25
C GLY A 122 9.65 -19.85 -6.00
N ALA A 123 10.71 -19.49 -5.27
CA ALA A 123 12.04 -19.46 -5.87
C ALA A 123 12.49 -20.91 -6.13
N CYS A 124 13.03 -21.20 -7.33
CA CYS A 124 13.47 -22.55 -7.70
C CYS A 124 14.43 -23.18 -6.67
N GLY A 125 15.18 -22.35 -5.93
CA GLY A 125 16.11 -22.79 -4.89
C GLY A 125 15.60 -22.69 -3.45
N ALA A 126 14.34 -22.30 -3.21
CA ALA A 126 13.82 -22.10 -1.85
C ALA A 126 13.89 -23.38 -1.00
N ALA A 127 13.72 -24.56 -1.62
CA ALA A 127 13.83 -25.86 -0.95
C ALA A 127 15.25 -26.15 -0.40
N VAL A 128 16.27 -25.49 -0.92
CA VAL A 128 17.68 -25.58 -0.47
C VAL A 128 18.16 -24.28 0.18
N GLY A 129 17.24 -23.42 0.61
CA GLY A 129 17.56 -22.16 1.30
C GLY A 129 18.03 -21.02 0.38
N PHE A 130 17.86 -21.15 -0.94
CA PHE A 130 18.28 -20.14 -1.90
C PHE A 130 17.09 -19.27 -2.35
N PHE A 131 17.06 -18.04 -1.84
CA PHE A 131 15.96 -17.06 -1.99
C PHE A 131 16.35 -15.88 -2.90
N LEU A 132 17.19 -16.11 -3.91
CA LEU A 132 17.65 -15.03 -4.80
C LEU A 132 16.45 -14.29 -5.43
N GLY A 133 16.48 -12.96 -5.36
CA GLY A 133 15.41 -12.07 -5.86
C GLY A 133 14.23 -11.88 -4.91
N LEU A 134 14.10 -12.70 -3.86
CA LEU A 134 13.06 -12.56 -2.84
C LEU A 134 13.56 -11.76 -1.63
N GLU A 135 12.75 -10.81 -1.20
CA GLU A 135 13.03 -9.92 -0.09
C GLU A 135 11.87 -9.92 0.90
N THR A 136 12.21 -9.80 2.18
CA THR A 136 11.23 -9.61 3.24
C THR A 136 10.69 -8.19 3.15
N ALA A 137 9.39 -8.04 3.33
CA ALA A 137 8.67 -6.78 3.34
C ALA A 137 7.88 -6.67 4.66
N TYR A 138 7.94 -5.51 5.30
CA TYR A 138 7.05 -5.20 6.42
C TYR A 138 5.69 -4.74 5.89
N VAL A 139 4.61 -5.32 6.43
CA VAL A 139 3.24 -4.86 6.15
C VAL A 139 2.99 -3.52 6.84
N PHE A 140 3.29 -3.39 8.13
CA PHE A 140 3.39 -2.10 8.82
C PHE A 140 4.87 -1.69 8.93
N PRO A 141 5.26 -0.50 8.47
CA PRO A 141 6.66 -0.16 8.27
C PRO A 141 7.42 -0.02 9.59
N LYS A 142 8.58 -0.69 9.70
CA LYS A 142 9.43 -0.65 10.91
C LYS A 142 9.86 0.76 11.31
N ALA A 143 10.09 1.65 10.35
CA ALA A 143 10.47 3.05 10.61
C ALA A 143 9.45 3.80 11.49
N TYR A 144 8.20 3.35 11.50
CA TYR A 144 7.12 3.93 12.28
C TYR A 144 6.83 3.14 13.57
N GLU A 145 7.83 2.50 14.16
CA GLU A 145 7.69 1.75 15.43
C GLU A 145 7.14 2.61 16.57
N HIS A 146 7.53 3.90 16.63
CA HIS A 146 6.94 4.81 17.62
C HIS A 146 5.42 4.96 17.42
N HIS A 147 4.96 5.10 16.17
CA HIS A 147 3.54 5.17 15.85
C HIS A 147 2.82 3.86 16.19
N TRP A 148 3.44 2.71 15.88
CA TRP A 148 2.95 1.39 16.27
C TRP A 148 2.72 1.27 17.77
N ILE A 149 3.69 1.69 18.58
CA ILE A 149 3.60 1.67 20.05
C ILE A 149 2.54 2.66 20.54
N LYS A 150 2.56 3.91 20.06
CA LYS A 150 1.65 4.97 20.48
C LYS A 150 0.17 4.60 20.28
N HIS A 151 -0.14 3.93 19.18
CA HIS A 151 -1.50 3.50 18.85
C HIS A 151 -1.80 2.06 19.27
N ASN A 152 -0.89 1.42 20.01
CA ASN A 152 -1.04 0.09 20.56
C ASN A 152 -1.39 -0.99 19.51
N TYR A 153 -0.85 -0.85 18.30
CA TYR A 153 -1.06 -1.80 17.20
C TYR A 153 -0.44 -3.18 17.48
N GLY A 154 0.44 -3.27 18.48
CA GLY A 154 0.95 -4.53 19.02
C GLY A 154 -0.17 -5.49 19.44
N ASP A 155 -1.32 -4.97 19.89
CA ASP A 155 -2.47 -5.77 20.32
C ASP A 155 -3.11 -6.59 19.20
N TRP A 156 -2.83 -6.26 17.94
CA TRP A 156 -3.30 -7.04 16.80
C TRP A 156 -2.52 -8.35 16.62
N ILE A 157 -1.31 -8.46 17.16
CA ILE A 157 -0.48 -9.66 17.04
C ILE A 157 -1.05 -10.76 17.94
N THR A 158 -1.46 -11.88 17.34
CA THR A 158 -2.15 -12.97 18.02
C THR A 158 -1.22 -14.10 18.45
N LEU A 159 -0.13 -14.31 17.71
CA LEU A 159 0.91 -15.25 18.07
C LEU A 159 2.03 -14.48 18.74
N GLN A 160 2.11 -14.50 20.07
CA GLN A 160 3.29 -14.37 20.97
C GLN A 160 2.79 -14.06 22.40
N PRO A 161 3.55 -14.38 23.48
CA PRO A 161 3.22 -13.88 24.81
C PRO A 161 3.22 -12.34 24.84
N GLU A 162 2.49 -11.73 25.77
CA GLU A 162 2.26 -10.28 25.89
C GLU A 162 3.54 -9.42 25.81
N SER A 163 4.69 -9.98 26.19
CA SER A 163 6.01 -9.35 26.12
C SER A 163 6.63 -9.24 24.71
N ARG A 164 5.97 -9.77 23.67
CA ARG A 164 6.48 -9.86 22.29
C ARG A 164 5.48 -9.43 21.20
N ARG A 165 4.54 -8.53 21.53
CA ARG A 165 3.71 -7.73 20.60
C ARG A 165 4.53 -6.72 19.77
N SER A 166 5.67 -7.18 19.25
CA SER A 166 6.65 -6.39 18.54
C SER A 166 6.24 -6.19 17.09
N ILE A 167 6.58 -5.03 16.54
CA ILE A 167 6.54 -4.75 15.11
C ILE A 167 7.38 -5.75 14.28
N ASN A 168 8.35 -6.44 14.91
CA ASN A 168 9.15 -7.51 14.30
C ASN A 168 8.46 -8.89 14.38
N SER A 169 7.18 -8.97 14.72
CA SER A 169 6.43 -10.23 14.67
C SER A 169 6.33 -10.73 13.24
N ILE A 170 6.45 -12.05 13.03
CA ILE A 170 6.26 -12.71 11.73
C ILE A 170 4.89 -12.35 11.10
N GLN A 171 3.89 -12.07 11.93
CA GLN A 171 2.56 -11.62 11.52
C GLN A 171 2.51 -10.15 11.03
N ASN A 172 3.67 -9.49 10.88
CA ASN A 172 3.81 -8.18 10.27
C ASN A 172 4.71 -8.20 9.01
N GLY A 173 4.98 -9.38 8.43
CA GLY A 173 5.82 -9.44 7.24
C GLY A 173 5.43 -10.49 6.21
N LEU A 174 5.95 -10.27 5.01
CA LEU A 174 5.72 -11.04 3.79
C LEU A 174 7.04 -11.25 3.05
N LEU A 175 7.15 -12.34 2.30
CA LEU A 175 8.21 -12.55 1.32
C LEU A 175 7.69 -12.20 -0.07
N LEU A 176 8.36 -11.28 -0.75
CA LEU A 176 7.97 -10.77 -2.07
C LEU A 176 9.16 -10.75 -3.03
N TRP A 177 8.90 -10.77 -4.33
CA TRP A 177 9.93 -10.39 -5.30
C TRP A 177 10.37 -8.94 -5.06
N ARG A 178 11.64 -8.63 -5.31
CA ARG A 178 12.22 -7.30 -5.04
C ARG A 178 11.40 -6.15 -5.63
N ASP A 179 10.95 -6.28 -6.87
CA ASP A 179 10.09 -5.31 -7.57
C ASP A 179 8.73 -5.17 -6.89
N LEU A 180 8.05 -6.28 -6.58
CA LEU A 180 6.79 -6.28 -5.86
C LEU A 180 6.89 -5.75 -4.43
N ARG A 181 8.02 -5.98 -3.73
CA ARG A 181 8.30 -5.35 -2.44
C ARG A 181 8.29 -3.84 -2.58
N ILE A 182 8.99 -3.30 -3.58
CA ILE A 182 9.06 -1.86 -3.82
C ILE A 182 7.65 -1.31 -4.08
N HIS A 183 6.85 -1.96 -4.92
CA HIS A 183 5.48 -1.53 -5.16
C HIS A 183 4.61 -1.61 -3.90
N PHE A 184 4.72 -2.68 -3.12
CA PHE A 184 3.96 -2.87 -1.89
C PHE A 184 4.31 -1.80 -0.85
N GLU A 185 5.60 -1.58 -0.61
CA GLU A 185 6.07 -0.55 0.31
C GLU A 185 5.79 0.87 -0.21
N ASN A 186 5.58 1.10 -1.51
CA ASN A 186 5.12 2.42 -2.00
C ASN A 186 3.59 2.52 -2.09
N TYR A 187 2.90 1.56 -1.50
CA TYR A 187 1.45 1.43 -1.53
C TYR A 187 0.85 1.33 -2.94
N MET A 188 1.63 0.97 -3.95
CA MET A 188 1.16 0.81 -5.34
C MET A 188 0.42 -0.52 -5.55
N VAL A 189 0.62 -1.48 -4.64
CA VAL A 189 -0.15 -2.73 -4.56
C VAL A 189 -0.50 -3.00 -3.11
N SER A 190 -1.66 -3.59 -2.87
CA SER A 190 -2.11 -4.01 -1.54
C SER A 190 -2.92 -5.30 -1.59
N ILE A 191 -3.18 -5.87 -0.42
CA ILE A 191 -4.07 -7.03 -0.23
C ILE A 191 -5.29 -6.55 0.54
N ASN A 192 -6.50 -6.86 0.05
CA ASN A 192 -7.74 -6.57 0.76
C ASN A 192 -8.22 -7.83 1.51
N PRO A 193 -8.03 -7.91 2.84
CA PRO A 193 -8.45 -9.09 3.61
C PRO A 193 -9.97 -9.25 3.68
N ASP A 194 -10.74 -8.19 3.43
CA ASP A 194 -12.21 -8.21 3.47
C ASP A 194 -12.86 -8.70 2.17
N ASP A 195 -12.05 -8.93 1.13
CA ASP A 195 -12.46 -9.47 -0.16
C ASP A 195 -11.61 -10.70 -0.49
N ASN A 196 -11.65 -11.69 0.40
CA ASN A 196 -10.95 -12.96 0.27
C ASN A 196 -9.43 -12.81 -0.03
N TYR A 197 -8.79 -11.80 0.55
CA TYR A 197 -7.36 -11.49 0.34
C TYR A 197 -7.03 -11.19 -1.13
N LYS A 198 -7.95 -10.55 -1.86
CA LYS A 198 -7.72 -10.09 -3.22
C LYS A 198 -6.58 -9.09 -3.29
N ILE A 199 -5.73 -9.23 -4.30
CA ILE A 199 -4.65 -8.29 -4.60
C ILE A 199 -5.21 -7.12 -5.41
N ILE A 200 -5.01 -5.91 -4.91
CA ILE A 200 -5.46 -4.65 -5.51
C ILE A 200 -4.24 -3.85 -5.95
N CYS A 201 -4.14 -3.58 -7.26
CA CYS A 201 -3.09 -2.75 -7.84
C CYS A 201 -3.61 -1.34 -8.13
N PHE A 202 -2.82 -0.33 -7.78
CA PHE A 202 -3.04 1.09 -8.06
C PHE A 202 -2.04 1.67 -9.07
N ILE A 203 -1.21 0.79 -9.65
CA ILE A 203 -0.29 1.04 -10.77
C ILE A 203 -0.58 0.02 -11.88
N TYR A 204 0.01 0.16 -13.05
CA TYR A 204 -0.05 -0.83 -14.12
C TYR A 204 0.42 -2.21 -13.61
N ASP A 205 -0.37 -3.24 -13.92
CA ASP A 205 -0.14 -4.60 -13.46
C ASP A 205 0.81 -5.39 -14.36
N ASP A 206 2.09 -5.02 -14.37
CA ASP A 206 3.12 -5.69 -15.19
C ASP A 206 3.34 -7.16 -14.78
N ASN A 207 2.96 -7.51 -13.54
CA ASN A 207 3.11 -8.85 -12.97
C ASN A 207 1.88 -9.75 -13.18
N GLY A 208 0.75 -9.22 -13.68
CA GLY A 208 -0.48 -9.96 -13.90
C GLY A 208 -1.12 -10.50 -12.61
N ILE A 209 -0.97 -9.78 -11.49
CA ILE A 209 -1.47 -10.19 -10.17
C ILE A 209 -2.76 -9.46 -9.76
N ALA A 210 -3.17 -8.40 -10.46
CA ALA A 210 -4.35 -7.63 -10.10
C ALA A 210 -5.61 -8.50 -10.15
N GLY A 211 -6.41 -8.47 -9.09
CA GLY A 211 -7.64 -9.23 -8.99
C GLY A 211 -7.46 -10.70 -8.66
N THR A 212 -6.22 -11.18 -8.54
CA THR A 212 -5.92 -12.52 -8.03
C THR A 212 -6.01 -12.56 -6.51
N TYR A 213 -5.94 -13.76 -5.93
CA TYR A 213 -6.10 -14.00 -4.50
C TYR A 213 -4.86 -14.69 -3.94
N LEU A 214 -4.56 -14.44 -2.66
CA LEU A 214 -3.48 -15.16 -1.98
C LEU A 214 -3.76 -16.67 -1.92
N ASP A 215 -2.68 -17.46 -1.90
CA ASP A 215 -2.78 -18.90 -1.78
C ASP A 215 -3.50 -19.32 -0.49
N LYS A 216 -4.38 -20.32 -0.60
CA LYS A 216 -5.21 -20.79 0.50
C LYS A 216 -4.37 -21.34 1.66
N ALA A 217 -3.28 -22.07 1.38
CA ALA A 217 -2.42 -22.63 2.42
C ALA A 217 -1.70 -21.52 3.19
N PHE A 218 -1.35 -20.41 2.52
CA PHE A 218 -0.82 -19.22 3.19
C PHE A 218 -1.86 -18.57 4.12
N ILE A 219 -3.11 -18.48 3.69
CA ILE A 219 -4.21 -17.90 4.50
C ILE A 219 -4.55 -18.77 5.73
N GLU A 220 -4.38 -20.09 5.63
CA GLU A 220 -4.63 -21.01 6.73
C GLU A 220 -3.47 -21.07 7.74
N ASP A 221 -2.28 -20.57 7.41
CA ASP A 221 -1.16 -20.50 8.34
C ASP A 221 -1.43 -19.44 9.42
N PRO A 222 -1.50 -19.80 10.72
CA PRO A 222 -1.75 -18.83 11.80
C PRO A 222 -0.65 -17.77 11.92
N LYS A 223 0.55 -18.02 11.38
CA LYS A 223 1.69 -17.10 11.36
C LYS A 223 1.64 -16.08 10.23
N ARG A 224 0.66 -16.15 9.32
CA ARG A 224 0.45 -15.13 8.28
C ARG A 224 0.25 -13.74 8.89
N PRO A 225 0.35 -12.67 8.09
CA PRO A 225 -0.05 -11.35 8.56
C PRO A 225 -1.49 -11.32 9.03
N VAL A 226 -1.72 -10.71 10.20
CA VAL A 226 -3.06 -10.56 10.76
C VAL A 226 -3.89 -9.59 9.93
N ASP A 227 -5.20 -9.82 9.87
CA ASP A 227 -6.12 -9.07 9.00
C ASP A 227 -6.12 -7.59 9.33
N GLN A 228 -5.94 -7.23 10.60
CA GLN A 228 -5.89 -5.83 11.06
C GLN A 228 -4.71 -5.08 10.42
N VAL A 229 -3.54 -5.72 10.33
CA VAL A 229 -2.34 -5.14 9.73
C VAL A 229 -2.48 -5.05 8.21
N LEU A 230 -3.06 -6.07 7.56
CA LEU A 230 -3.36 -6.04 6.12
C LEU A 230 -4.40 -4.96 5.78
N ARG A 231 -5.47 -4.86 6.57
CA ARG A 231 -6.53 -3.85 6.41
C ARG A 231 -6.00 -2.45 6.63
N TRP A 232 -5.11 -2.27 7.61
CA TRP A 232 -4.38 -1.02 7.78
C TRP A 232 -3.58 -0.67 6.52
N HIS A 233 -2.79 -1.61 5.99
CA HIS A 233 -2.02 -1.37 4.77
C HIS A 233 -2.91 -1.02 3.56
N PHE A 234 -4.01 -1.73 3.39
CA PHE A 234 -5.01 -1.45 2.35
C PHE A 234 -5.57 -0.04 2.48
N ARG A 235 -5.95 0.39 3.69
CA ARG A 235 -6.43 1.75 3.95
C ARG A 235 -5.39 2.81 3.57
N GLN A 236 -4.12 2.59 3.94
CA GLN A 236 -3.02 3.47 3.58
C GLN A 236 -2.81 3.53 2.07
N ALA A 237 -2.95 2.40 1.36
CA ALA A 237 -2.85 2.38 -0.09
C ALA A 237 -4.00 3.09 -0.79
N VAL A 238 -5.22 2.96 -0.29
CA VAL A 238 -6.35 3.73 -0.80
C VAL A 238 -6.09 5.23 -0.62
N LEU A 239 -5.71 5.68 0.57
CA LEU A 239 -5.41 7.10 0.83
C LEU A 239 -4.25 7.62 -0.03
N ALA A 240 -3.18 6.84 -0.16
CA ALA A 240 -1.99 7.21 -0.93
C ALA A 240 -2.25 7.23 -2.44
N ASN A 241 -3.20 6.48 -2.98
CA ASN A 241 -3.43 6.47 -4.43
C ASN A 241 -4.63 7.28 -4.86
N MET A 242 -5.66 7.38 -4.01
CA MET A 242 -6.94 7.95 -4.41
C MET A 242 -7.09 9.41 -4.00
N ARG A 243 -6.62 9.78 -2.80
CA ARG A 243 -6.87 11.10 -2.23
C ARG A 243 -6.00 12.18 -2.86
N GLY A 244 -6.60 13.31 -3.20
CA GLY A 244 -6.02 14.46 -3.86
C GLY A 244 -5.17 14.05 -5.06
N GLN A 245 -3.92 14.51 -5.07
CA GLN A 245 -2.96 14.18 -6.13
C GLN A 245 -2.34 12.77 -6.00
N GLY A 246 -2.67 12.05 -4.93
CA GLY A 246 -1.95 10.85 -4.52
C GLY A 246 -0.61 11.16 -3.87
N ALA A 247 0.01 10.13 -3.30
CA ALA A 247 1.33 10.16 -2.71
C ALA A 247 2.37 10.37 -3.81
N PRO A 248 3.44 11.13 -3.52
CA PRO A 248 4.53 11.32 -4.45
C PRO A 248 5.11 9.98 -4.91
N VAL A 249 5.49 9.91 -6.17
CA VAL A 249 6.24 8.79 -6.73
C VAL A 249 7.70 9.22 -6.78
N PHE A 250 8.54 8.50 -6.04
CA PHE A 250 9.97 8.75 -6.02
C PHE A 250 10.63 7.91 -7.12
N GLU A 251 11.05 8.55 -8.21
CA GLU A 251 11.94 7.92 -9.19
C GLU A 251 13.33 7.79 -8.58
N CYS A 252 13.99 6.66 -8.82
CA CYS A 252 15.34 6.38 -8.29
C CYS A 252 16.45 6.79 -9.26
N ASP A 253 16.12 7.39 -10.40
CA ASP A 253 17.07 7.81 -11.43
C ASP A 253 17.54 9.25 -11.17
N PHE A 254 18.25 9.43 -10.05
CA PHE A 254 18.91 10.69 -9.76
C PHE A 254 20.16 10.81 -10.63
N PRO A 255 20.35 11.91 -11.39
CA PRO A 255 21.60 12.14 -12.11
C PRO A 255 22.76 12.15 -11.11
N SER A 256 23.86 11.51 -11.47
CA SER A 256 25.06 11.26 -10.63
C SER A 256 25.64 12.50 -9.93
N ASP A 257 25.29 13.69 -10.41
CA ASP A 257 25.78 14.99 -9.97
C ASP A 257 24.73 15.83 -9.20
N SER A 258 23.58 15.25 -8.86
CA SER A 258 22.56 15.93 -8.03
C SER A 258 22.93 15.85 -6.54
N ASP A 259 22.89 17.01 -5.86
CA ASP A 259 22.98 17.05 -4.40
C ASP A 259 21.65 16.53 -3.85
N ILE A 260 21.63 15.23 -3.54
CA ILE A 260 20.46 14.45 -3.10
C ILE A 260 19.71 15.17 -1.97
N LEU A 261 20.42 15.93 -1.14
CA LEU A 261 19.84 16.72 -0.07
C LEU A 261 19.03 17.92 -0.58
N ASP A 262 19.51 18.65 -1.57
CA ASP A 262 18.75 19.77 -2.14
C ASP A 262 17.48 19.27 -2.86
N ASP A 263 17.54 18.10 -3.49
CA ASP A 263 16.38 17.47 -4.13
C ASP A 263 15.34 16.95 -3.10
N ILE A 264 15.79 16.44 -1.94
CA ILE A 264 14.90 16.03 -0.83
C ILE A 264 14.29 17.27 -0.14
N MET A 265 15.10 18.31 0.08
CA MET A 265 14.69 19.57 0.72
C MET A 265 13.71 20.37 -0.12
N SER A 266 13.80 20.24 -1.45
CA SER A 266 12.85 20.84 -2.40
C SER A 266 11.64 19.95 -2.70
N GLY A 267 11.63 18.70 -2.21
CA GLY A 267 10.55 17.74 -2.40
C GLY A 267 9.34 17.93 -1.47
N PRO A 268 8.15 17.45 -1.88
CA PRO A 268 6.97 17.44 -1.01
C PRO A 268 7.23 16.56 0.23
N LYS A 269 6.87 17.08 1.41
CA LYS A 269 7.10 16.46 2.73
C LYS A 269 8.58 16.34 3.14
N ALA A 270 9.39 17.33 2.80
CA ALA A 270 10.80 17.45 3.17
C ALA A 270 11.12 17.17 4.66
N SER A 271 10.23 17.55 5.60
CA SER A 271 10.43 17.23 7.03
C SER A 271 10.36 15.74 7.34
N GLU A 272 9.44 15.01 6.69
CA GLU A 272 9.35 13.56 6.80
C GLU A 272 10.58 12.93 6.13
N GLY A 273 11.03 13.45 4.98
CA GLY A 273 12.27 13.03 4.31
C GLY A 273 13.55 13.26 5.12
N MET A 274 13.64 14.36 5.88
CA MET A 274 14.77 14.71 6.75
C MET A 274 14.90 13.81 7.98
N GLU A 275 13.80 13.30 8.54
CA GLU A 275 13.84 12.36 9.67
C GLU A 275 14.53 11.03 9.32
N PHE A 276 14.64 10.70 8.02
CA PHE A 276 15.33 9.49 7.53
C PHE A 276 16.84 9.67 7.27
N GLU A 277 17.33 10.90 7.07
CA GLU A 277 18.71 11.21 6.65
C GLU A 277 19.84 11.03 7.71
N PRO A 278 19.66 11.30 9.03
CA PRO A 278 20.79 11.23 9.96
C PRO A 278 21.40 9.83 10.11
N PHE A 279 20.73 8.76 9.63
CA PHE A 279 21.24 7.40 9.65
C PHE A 279 22.14 7.04 8.46
N THR A 280 22.09 7.77 7.35
CA THR A 280 22.81 7.45 6.11
C THR A 280 24.29 7.88 6.15
N ARG A 281 24.59 9.01 6.79
CA ARG A 281 25.95 9.59 6.83
C ARG A 281 26.94 8.82 7.72
N LEU A 282 26.46 8.07 8.71
CA LEU A 282 27.33 7.25 9.58
C LEU A 282 27.71 5.90 8.96
N ALA A 283 27.02 5.46 7.90
CA ALA A 283 27.20 4.12 7.33
C ALA A 283 28.07 4.09 6.05
N GLY A 284 28.27 5.21 5.35
CA GLY A 284 29.25 5.28 4.24
C GLY A 284 28.99 4.35 3.04
N TYR A 285 27.73 4.16 2.60
CA TYR A 285 27.40 3.31 1.45
C TYR A 285 26.64 4.01 0.32
N ARG A 286 27.03 3.65 -0.91
CA ARG A 286 26.42 4.05 -2.20
C ARG A 286 25.11 3.30 -2.50
N ILE A 287 24.20 3.95 -3.21
CA ILE A 287 22.90 3.41 -3.66
C ILE A 287 23.01 3.02 -5.14
N CYS A 288 22.45 1.85 -5.49
CA CYS A 288 22.28 1.25 -6.82
C CYS A 288 23.53 0.83 -7.59
N ASN A 289 23.72 -0.50 -7.67
CA ASN A 289 24.18 -1.25 -8.84
C ASN A 289 23.36 -2.55 -8.91
#